data_AF-A0A8B6F271-F1
#
_entry.id   AF-A0A8B6F271-F1
#
_cell.length_a   1.000
_cell.length_b   1.000
_cell.length_c   1.000
_cell.angle_alpha   90.00
_cell.angle_beta   90.00
_cell.angle_gamma   90.00
#
_symmetry.space_group_name_H-M   'P 1'
#
loop_
_entity.id
_entity.type
_entity.pdbx_description
1 polymer ?
#
loop_
_entity_poly.entity_id
_entity_poly.type
_entity_poly.pdbx_seq_one_letter_code
_entity_poly.pdbx_strand_id
1 'polypeptide(L)' 'MGSGLPRIKRTRTYSPEQLALAVEAVNSKQCTIRAAQEMFGVPRSTIFGVIYRMKKKLGLIGQPKQ' A
#
# COMPACT_ATOMS: atom_id res chain seq x y z
N MET A 1 -27.84 -14.14 22.68
CA MET A 1 -27.41 -14.57 21.33
C MET A 1 -26.41 -13.54 20.80
N GLY A 2 -25.11 -13.79 20.94
CA GLY A 2 -24.07 -12.91 20.43
C GLY A 2 -23.53 -13.43 19.10
N SER A 3 -24.06 -12.93 17.98
CA SER A 3 -23.58 -13.26 16.64
C SER A 3 -22.27 -12.51 16.35
N GLY A 4 -21.16 -13.04 16.87
CA GLY A 4 -19.82 -12.63 16.44
C GLY A 4 -19.53 -13.20 15.05
N LEU A 5 -19.83 -12.44 13.99
CA LEU A 5 -19.42 -12.81 12.63
C LEU A 5 -17.89 -13.02 12.60
N PRO A 6 -17.39 -14.13 12.03
CA PRO A 6 -15.97 -14.35 11.90
C PRO A 6 -15.39 -13.20 11.07
N ARG A 7 -14.28 -12.60 11.54
CA ARG A 7 -13.52 -11.64 10.75
C ARG A 7 -13.00 -12.37 9.51
N ILE A 8 -13.76 -12.31 8.41
CA ILE A 8 -13.36 -12.86 7.12
C ILE A 8 -12.00 -12.23 6.83
N LYS A 9 -10.93 -13.03 6.89
CA LYS A 9 -9.60 -12.61 6.44
C LYS A 9 -9.79 -12.23 4.99
N ARG A 10 -9.84 -10.92 4.71
CA ARG A 10 -9.91 -10.42 3.34
C ARG A 10 -8.66 -10.92 2.64
N THR A 11 -8.82 -11.96 1.82
CA THR A 11 -7.77 -12.50 0.97
C THR A 11 -7.25 -11.33 0.15
N ARG A 12 -5.93 -11.15 0.14
CA ARG A 12 -5.31 -10.09 -0.66
C ARG A 12 -5.74 -10.30 -2.11
N THR A 13 -6.44 -9.32 -2.68
CA THR A 13 -6.93 -9.36 -4.07
C THR A 13 -5.83 -9.06 -5.09
N TYR A 14 -4.61 -8.78 -4.62
CA TYR A 14 -3.47 -8.39 -5.43
C TYR A 14 -2.28 -9.33 -5.18
N SER A 15 -1.51 -9.58 -6.24
CA SER A 15 -0.27 -10.36 -6.16
C SER A 15 0.87 -9.52 -5.57
N PRO A 16 1.91 -10.17 -4.99
CA PRO A 16 3.09 -9.47 -4.53
C PRO A 16 3.82 -8.72 -5.66
N GLU A 17 3.76 -9.24 -6.88
CA GLU A 17 4.33 -8.61 -8.08
C GLU A 17 3.62 -7.30 -8.43
N GLN A 18 2.28 -7.29 -8.45
CA GLN A 18 1.48 -6.08 -8.65
C GLN A 18 1.81 -5.01 -7.60
N LEU A 19 2.01 -5.43 -6.35
CA LEU A 19 2.41 -4.51 -5.28
C LEU A 19 3.79 -3.92 -5.52
N ALA A 20 4.77 -4.72 -5.95
CA ALA A 20 6.13 -4.25 -6.23
C ALA A 20 6.14 -3.24 -7.38
N LEU A 21 5.49 -3.58 -8.50
CA LEU A 21 5.38 -2.70 -9.66
C LEU A 21 4.65 -1.38 -9.33
N ALA A 22 3.55 -1.45 -8.57
CA ALA A 22 2.82 -0.25 -8.15
C ALA A 22 3.67 0.68 -7.27
N VAL A 23 4.45 0.10 -6.35
CA VAL A 23 5.33 0.87 -5.45
C VAL A 23 6.48 1.48 -6.23
N GLU A 24 7.09 0.74 -7.15
CA GLU A 24 8.18 1.21 -7.98
C GLU A 24 7.73 2.37 -8.88
N ALA A 25 6.62 2.22 -9.62
CA ALA A 25 6.12 3.24 -10.52
C ALA A 25 5.81 4.56 -9.78
N VAL A 26 5.26 4.49 -8.57
CA VAL A 26 5.01 5.67 -7.73
C VAL A 26 6.31 6.25 -7.18
N ASN A 27 7.24 5.41 -6.71
CA ASN A 27 8.49 5.86 -6.13
C ASN A 27 9.40 6.53 -7.16
N SER A 28 9.41 6.01 -8.38
CA SER A 28 10.09 6.57 -9.56
C SER A 28 9.37 7.80 -10.13
N LYS A 29 8.28 8.26 -9.50
CA LYS A 29 7.43 9.38 -9.94
C LYS A 29 6.86 9.22 -11.36
N GLN A 30 6.78 7.99 -11.87
CA GLN A 30 6.19 7.72 -13.18
C GLN A 30 4.67 7.89 -13.16
N CYS A 31 4.03 7.57 -12.03
CA CYS A 31 2.59 7.71 -11.87
C CYS A 31 2.20 8.09 -10.43
N THR A 32 0.94 8.52 -10.27
CA THR A 32 0.38 8.82 -8.94
C THR A 32 -0.13 7.54 -8.26
N ILE A 33 -0.28 7.56 -6.93
CA ILE A 33 -0.83 6.43 -6.16
C ILE A 33 -2.21 6.01 -6.69
N ARG A 34 -3.03 6.97 -7.15
CA ARG A 34 -4.33 6.69 -7.76
C ARG A 34 -4.18 5.95 -9.09
N ALA A 35 -3.32 6.45 -9.98
CA ALA A 35 -3.07 5.80 -11.27
C ALA A 35 -2.48 4.38 -11.08
N ALA A 36 -1.59 4.18 -10.12
CA ALA A 36 -1.06 2.86 -9.77
C ALA A 36 -2.15 1.91 -9.25
N GLN A 37 -3.13 2.41 -8.48
CA GLN A 37 -4.27 1.61 -8.05
C GLN A 37 -5.14 1.15 -9.23
N GLU A 38 -5.36 2.02 -10.22
CA GLU A 38 -6.14 1.70 -11.42
C GLU A 38 -5.37 0.73 -12.36
N MET A 39 -4.06 0.91 -12.54
CA MET A 39 -3.23 0.04 -13.38
C MET A 39 -2.96 -1.35 -12.78
N PHE A 40 -2.64 -1.42 -11.49
CA PHE A 40 -2.17 -2.67 -10.87
C PHE A 40 -3.21 -3.35 -9.97
N GLY A 41 -4.39 -2.73 -9.78
CA GLY A 41 -5.45 -3.29 -8.92
C GLY A 41 -5.11 -3.29 -7.42
N VAL A 42 -4.04 -2.61 -7.01
CA VAL A 42 -3.59 -2.56 -5.62
C VAL A 42 -4.25 -1.39 -4.89
N PRO A 43 -4.87 -1.60 -3.71
CA PRO A 43 -5.51 -0.51 -2.97
C PRO A 43 -4.53 0.63 -2.64
N ARG A 44 -4.98 1.89 -2.77
CA ARG A 44 -4.17 3.09 -2.46
C ARG A 44 -3.54 3.06 -1.07
N SER A 45 -4.28 2.61 -0.06
CA SER A 45 -3.79 2.49 1.31
C SER A 45 -2.65 1.48 1.46
N THR A 46 -2.68 0.40 0.67
CA THR A 46 -1.60 -0.58 0.61
C THR A 46 -0.34 0.04 0.00
N ILE A 47 -0.47 0.68 -1.16
CA ILE A 47 0.65 1.35 -1.86
C ILE A 47 1.27 2.40 -0.94
N PHE A 48 0.44 3.30 -0.38
CA PHE A 48 0.89 4.35 0.54
C PHE A 48 1.58 3.76 1.77
N GLY A 49 1.00 2.74 2.41
CA GLY A 49 1.57 2.12 3.59
C GLY A 49 2.93 1.48 3.32
N VAL A 50 3.12 0.82 2.17
CA VAL A 50 4.42 0.26 1.77
C VAL A 50 5.43 1.37 1.53
N ILE A 51 5.09 2.38 0.73
CA ILE A 51 5.98 3.51 0.45
C ILE A 51 6.36 4.24 1.73
N TYR A 52 5.41 4.50 2.62
CA TYR A 52 5.66 5.12 3.91
C TYR A 52 6.64 4.29 4.74
N ARG A 53 6.40 2.98 4.89
CA ARG A 53 7.34 2.11 5.63
C ARG A 53 8.72 2.06 4.99
N MET A 54 8.80 2.05 3.66
CA MET A 54 10.04 2.07 2.91
C MET A 54 10.81 3.37 3.13
N LYS A 55 10.15 4.53 2.95
CA LYS A 55 10.73 5.84 3.22
C LYS A 55 11.13 6.00 4.69
N LYS A 56 10.34 5.48 5.63
CA LYS A 56 10.66 5.47 7.07
C LYS A 56 11.94 4.65 7.33
N LYS A 57 12.05 3.47 6.73
CA LYS A 57 13.25 2.62 6.84
C LYS A 57 14.49 3.29 6.25
N LEU A 58 14.32 4.09 5.20
CA LEU A 58 15.38 4.89 4.57
C LEU A 58 15.65 6.23 5.28
N GLY A 59 14.93 6.57 6.35
CA GLY A 59 15.07 7.86 7.05
C GLY A 59 14.57 9.08 6.26
N LEU A 60 13.89 8.87 5.12
CA LEU A 60 13.42 9.95 4.22
C LEU A 60 12.16 10.67 4.72
N ILE A 61 11.51 10.14 5.74
CA ILE A 61 10.38 10.79 6.41
C ILE A 61 10.71 10.88 7.89
N GLY A 62 10.85 12.11 8.37
CA GLY A 62 11.09 12.43 9.77
C GLY A 62 9.94 11.92 10.64
N GLN A 63 10.28 11.54 11.87
CA GLN A 63 9.29 11.18 12.88
C GLN A 63 8.24 12.30 12.99
N PRO A 64 6.95 11.97 13.23
CA PRO A 64 5.96 13.00 13.51
C PRO A 64 6.49 13.88 14.65
N LYS A 65 6.52 15.20 14.41
CA LYS A 65 6.77 16.18 15.47
C LYS A 65 5.79 15.86 16.61
N GLN A 66 6.35 15.52 17.76
CA GLN A 66 5.62 15.39 19.02
C GLN A 66 4.89 16.70 19.34
#